data_AF-A0A7V7T1Y6-F1
#
_entry.id   AF-A0A7V7T1Y6-F1
#
_cell.length_a   1.000
_cell.length_b   1.000
_cell.length_c   1.000
_cell.angle_alpha   90.00
_cell.angle_beta   90.00
_cell.angle_gamma   90.00
#
_symmetry.space_group_name_H-M   'P 1'
#
loop_
_entity.id
_entity.type
_entity.pdbx_description
1 polymer ?
#
loop_
_entity_poly.entity_id
_entity_poly.type
_entity_poly.pdbx_seq_one_letter_code
_entity_poly.pdbx_strand_id
1 'polypeptide(L)'
;MNIFGNSNYDITGKRKIAMVFSSILIIIAIVAIVIRGFNFGLDFTGGTVLVVHYDEAVELEDVRNQLETVGYADAVVKNFG
;
A
#
# COMPACT_ATOMS: atom_id res chain seq x y z
N MET A 1 18.18 3.71 36.72
CA MET A 1 16.77 3.81 37.16
C MET A 1 16.00 2.70 36.44
N ASN A 2 15.68 1.60 37.13
CA ASN A 2 15.05 0.42 36.51
C ASN A 2 13.56 0.67 36.28
N ILE A 3 13.19 1.03 35.05
CA ILE A 3 11.81 1.35 34.64
C ILE A 3 10.94 0.12 34.33
N PHE A 4 11.48 -1.09 34.45
CA PHE A 4 10.76 -2.36 34.21
C PHE A 4 10.63 -3.24 35.47
N GLY A 5 10.72 -2.62 36.66
CA GLY A 5 10.54 -3.32 37.93
C GLY A 5 9.14 -3.91 38.06
N ASN A 6 9.02 -5.22 37.86
CA ASN A 6 7.89 -6.07 38.23
C ASN A 6 6.50 -5.65 37.69
N SER A 7 6.39 -5.49 36.36
CA SER A 7 5.08 -5.31 35.70
C SER A 7 4.41 -6.65 35.40
N ASN A 8 3.42 -7.02 36.20
CA ASN A 8 2.61 -8.23 36.04
C ASN A 8 1.36 -7.95 35.18
N TYR A 9 1.57 -7.73 33.87
CA TYR A 9 0.45 -7.52 32.94
C TYR A 9 -0.20 -8.85 32.55
N ASP A 10 -1.47 -9.03 32.90
CA ASP A 10 -2.24 -10.20 32.49
C ASP A 10 -2.72 -10.09 31.03
N ILE A 11 -1.78 -10.33 30.11
CA ILE A 11 -2.03 -10.38 28.66
C ILE A 11 -2.85 -11.63 28.33
N THR A 12 -2.58 -12.73 29.03
CA THR A 12 -3.21 -14.04 28.80
C THR A 12 -4.70 -14.03 29.12
N GLY A 13 -5.12 -13.39 30.21
CA GLY A 13 -6.52 -13.23 30.60
C GLY A 13 -7.31 -12.34 29.64
N LYS A 14 -6.67 -11.33 29.04
CA LYS A 14 -7.29 -10.41 28.08
C LYS A 14 -7.34 -10.93 26.64
N ARG A 15 -6.79 -12.12 26.38
CA ARG A 15 -6.71 -12.71 25.03
C ARG A 15 -8.06 -12.76 24.31
N LYS A 16 -9.16 -13.05 25.02
CA LYS A 16 -10.51 -13.11 24.41
C LYS A 16 -10.95 -11.74 23.88
N ILE A 17 -10.72 -10.66 24.64
CA ILE A 17 -11.06 -9.30 24.23
C ILE A 17 -10.20 -8.88 23.03
N ALA A 18 -8.90 -9.17 23.08
CA ALA A 18 -7.99 -8.92 21.97
C ALA A 18 -8.41 -9.67 20.69
N MET A 19 -8.79 -10.96 20.81
CA MET A 19 -9.27 -11.74 19.67
C MET A 19 -10.55 -11.15 19.05
N VAL A 20 -11.54 -10.76 19.87
CA VAL A 20 -12.76 -10.13 19.34
C VAL A 20 -12.44 -8.82 18.62
N PHE A 21 -11.61 -7.97 19.23
CA PHE A 21 -11.18 -6.72 18.63
C PHE A 21 -10.43 -6.93 17.30
N SER A 22 -9.49 -7.87 17.25
CA SER A 22 -8.77 -8.24 16.03
C SER A 22 -9.72 -8.77 14.95
N SER A 23 -10.67 -9.63 15.30
CA SER A 23 -11.67 -10.13 14.35
C SER A 23 -12.51 -9.01 13.74
N ILE A 24 -12.92 -8.02 14.54
CA ILE A 24 -13.64 -6.85 14.04
C ILE A 24 -12.79 -6.06 13.05
N LEU A 25 -11.51 -5.81 13.37
CA LEU A 25 -10.60 -5.10 12.47
C LEU A 25 -10.40 -5.85 11.15
N ILE A 26 -10.28 -7.18 11.19
CA ILE A 26 -10.16 -8.01 9.98
C ILE A 26 -11.42 -7.89 9.14
N ILE A 27 -12.60 -7.95 9.74
CA ILE A 27 -13.88 -7.79 9.02
C ILE A 27 -13.95 -6.42 8.37
N ILE A 28 -13.59 -5.35 9.08
CA ILE A 28 -13.55 -3.99 8.53
C ILE A 28 -12.59 -3.91 7.34
N ALA A 29 -11.40 -4.50 7.44
CA ALA A 29 -10.43 -4.53 6.34
C ALA A 29 -10.99 -5.28 5.12
N ILE A 30 -11.62 -6.45 5.32
CA ILE A 30 -12.26 -7.21 4.24
C ILE A 30 -13.36 -6.38 3.58
N VAL A 31 -14.24 -5.76 4.36
CA VAL A 31 -15.32 -4.90 3.83
C VAL A 31 -14.74 -3.72 3.03
N ALA A 32 -13.67 -3.10 3.54
CA ALA A 32 -13.00 -2.01 2.84
C ALA A 32 -12.42 -2.46 1.49
N ILE A 33 -11.80 -3.64 1.45
CA ILE A 33 -11.28 -4.26 0.21
C ILE A 33 -12.42 -4.55 -0.78
N VAL A 34 -13.55 -5.09 -0.31
CA VAL A 34 -14.70 -5.39 -1.20
C VAL A 34 -15.31 -4.12 -1.78
N ILE A 35 -15.42 -3.04 -1.01
CA ILE A 35 -16.02 -1.77 -1.47
C ILE A 35 -15.07 -1.01 -2.41
N ARG A 36 -13.77 -0.91 -2.06
CA ARG A 36 -12.79 -0.12 -2.82
C ARG A 36 -12.13 -0.90 -3.96
N GLY A 37 -12.21 -2.22 -3.93
CA GLY A 37 -11.44 -3.09 -4.82
C GLY A 37 -9.96 -3.16 -4.45
N PHE A 38 -9.22 -3.97 -5.21
CA PHE A 38 -7.76 -4.03 -5.14
C PHE A 38 -7.14 -3.12 -6.20
N ASN A 39 -6.07 -2.41 -5.82
CA ASN A 39 -5.19 -1.76 -6.78
C ASN A 39 -4.23 -2.80 -7.33
N PHE A 40 -4.67 -3.54 -8.35
CA PHE A 40 -3.85 -4.55 -9.00
C PHE A 40 -2.66 -3.90 -9.72
N GLY A 41 -1.45 -4.36 -9.40
CA GLY A 41 -0.25 -4.00 -10.14
C GLY A 41 -0.17 -4.70 -11.49
N LEU A 42 0.83 -4.33 -12.28
CA LEU A 42 1.02 -4.87 -13.63
C LEU A 42 1.15 -6.40 -13.67
N ASP A 43 1.69 -7.00 -12.60
CA ASP A 43 1.80 -8.46 -12.45
C ASP A 43 0.44 -9.18 -12.52
N PHE A 44 -0.66 -8.47 -12.22
CA PHE A 44 -2.02 -9.01 -12.19
C PHE A 44 -2.92 -8.46 -13.30
N THR A 45 -2.64 -7.26 -13.81
CA THR A 45 -3.41 -6.67 -14.92
C THR A 45 -2.85 -7.00 -16.30
N GLY A 46 -1.60 -7.47 -16.36
CA GLY A 46 -0.83 -7.54 -17.60
C GLY A 46 -0.48 -6.15 -18.14
N GLY A 47 0.20 -6.11 -19.28
CA GLY A 47 0.60 -4.89 -19.96
C GLY A 47 2.09 -4.86 -20.32
N THR A 48 2.61 -3.65 -20.52
CA THR A 48 4.02 -3.42 -20.88
C THR A 48 4.69 -2.55 -19.83
N VAL A 49 5.86 -2.95 -19.34
CA VAL A 49 6.75 -2.08 -18.57
C VAL A 49 7.76 -1.46 -19.54
N LEU A 50 7.85 -0.14 -19.56
CA LEU A 50 8.95 0.56 -20.21
C LEU A 50 9.86 1.16 -19.14
N VAL A 51 11.13 0.77 -19.16
CA VAL A 51 12.17 1.39 -18.33
C VAL A 51 13.04 2.22 -19.25
N VAL A 52 13.04 3.53 -19.02
CA VAL A 52 13.83 4.51 -19.77
C VAL A 52 14.87 5.12 -18.84
N HIS A 53 16.09 5.23 -19.34
CA HIS A 53 17.17 5.94 -18.65
C HIS A 53 17.26 7.35 -19.22
N TYR A 54 17.32 8.32 -18.32
CA TYR A 54 17.52 9.73 -18.67
C TYR A 54 18.91 10.16 -18.21
N ASP A 55 19.59 10.96 -19.03
CA ASP A 55 20.90 11.51 -18.70
C ASP A 55 20.80 12.57 -17.59
N GLU A 56 19.66 13.26 -17.50
CA GLU A 56 19.36 14.27 -16.49
C GLU A 56 18.07 13.91 -15.73
N ALA A 57 17.92 14.42 -14.51
CA ALA A 57 16.72 14.21 -13.72
C ALA A 57 15.51 14.88 -14.39
N VAL A 58 14.48 14.08 -14.68
CA VAL A 58 13.24 14.57 -15.29
C VAL A 58 12.13 14.64 -14.24
N GLU A 59 11.29 15.66 -14.35
CA GLU A 59 10.09 15.77 -13.53
C GLU A 59 9.04 14.75 -13.97
N LEU A 60 8.61 13.88 -13.04
CA LEU A 60 7.66 12.81 -13.34
C LEU A 60 6.27 13.32 -13.74
N GLU A 61 5.90 14.52 -13.28
CA GLU A 61 4.61 15.13 -13.60
C GLU A 61 4.54 15.54 -15.07
N ASP A 62 5.62 16.08 -15.63
CA ASP A 62 5.71 16.41 -17.06
C ASP A 62 5.56 15.17 -17.95
N VAL A 63 6.24 14.07 -17.58
CA VAL A 63 6.14 12.80 -18.32
C VAL A 63 4.71 12.24 -18.24
N ARG A 64 4.08 12.31 -17.06
CA ARG A 64 2.69 11.86 -16.89
C ARG A 64 1.73 12.69 -17.73
N ASN A 65 1.84 14.02 -17.69
CA ASN A 65 0.99 14.92 -18.45
C ASN A 65 1.12 14.67 -19.96
N GLN A 66 2.34 14.45 -20.46
CA GLN A 66 2.57 14.10 -21.86
C GLN A 66 1.89 12.78 -22.23
N LEU A 67 2.04 11.74 -21.40
CA LEU A 67 1.38 10.45 -21.61
C LEU A 67 -0.15 10.55 -21.61
N GLU A 68 -0.72 11.35 -20.74
CA GLU A 68 -2.16 11.66 -20.74
C GLU A 68 -2.60 12.28 -22.07
N THR A 69 -1.85 13.25 -22.61
CA THR A 69 -2.22 13.92 -23.88
C THR A 69 -2.19 13.00 -25.10
N VAL A 70 -1.37 11.95 -25.08
CA VAL A 70 -1.26 10.97 -26.17
C VAL A 70 -2.15 9.74 -25.98
N GLY A 71 -3.03 9.76 -24.96
CA GLY A 71 -4.06 8.73 -24.74
C GLY A 71 -3.69 7.65 -23.73
N TYR A 72 -2.60 7.80 -22.99
CA TYR A 72 -2.17 6.88 -21.92
C TYR A 72 -2.45 7.47 -20.53
N ALA A 73 -3.69 7.88 -20.27
CA ALA A 73 -4.05 8.55 -19.02
C ALA A 73 -3.89 7.66 -17.76
N ASP A 74 -4.02 6.35 -17.92
CA ASP A 74 -3.84 5.39 -16.83
C ASP A 74 -2.37 4.94 -16.66
N ALA A 75 -1.42 5.57 -17.36
CA ALA A 75 -0.01 5.20 -17.28
C ALA A 75 0.59 5.56 -15.91
N VAL A 76 1.23 4.57 -15.29
CA VAL A 76 1.89 4.74 -13.98
C VAL A 76 3.36 5.08 -14.19
N VAL A 77 3.71 6.35 -14.01
CA VAL A 77 5.09 6.85 -14.10
C VAL A 77 5.76 6.85 -12.72
N LYS A 78 6.94 6.22 -12.61
CA LYS A 78 7.72 6.08 -11.38
C LYS A 78 9.22 6.13 -11.68
N ASN A 79 10.00 6.62 -10.71
CA ASN A 79 11.46 6.49 -10.74
C ASN A 79 11.87 5.02 -10.53
N PHE A 80 12.95 4.62 -11.20
CA PHE A 80 13.51 3.29 -11.12
C PHE A 80 15.01 3.39 -10.85
N GLY A 81 15.45 2.94 -9.67
CA GLY A 81 16.84 3.07 -9.22
C GLY A 81 17.10 4.34 -8.45
#